data_AF-A0AAV2SRT7-F1
#
_entry.id   AF-A0AAV2SRT7-F1
#
_cell.length_a   1.000
_cell.length_b   1.000
_cell.length_c   1.000
_cell.angle_alpha   90.00
_cell.angle_beta   90.00
_cell.angle_gamma   90.00
#
_symmetry.space_group_name_H-M   'P 1'
#
loop_
_entity.id
_entity.type
_entity.pdbx_description
1 polymer ?
#
loop_
_entity_poly.entity_id
_entity_poly.type
_entity_poly.pdbx_seq_one_letter_code
_entity_poly.pdbx_strand_id
1 'polypeptide(L)'
;MNEEVSPLKLGIITNPPAVTLVYQTKLGKERQRVMPVRILNKFGPVDNIVKDLQERHTQYLEKVPLLRLEKMLRILQETSKGRNVEEAINNISKDYNIDPNEDLNKVSDEDLAKKKRLM
;
A
#
# COMPACT_ATOMS: atom_id res chain seq x y z
N MET A 1 -25.78 0.69 -5.95
CA MET A 1 -25.63 -0.45 -5.01
C MET A 1 -24.16 -0.81 -4.99
N ASN A 2 -23.48 -0.66 -3.86
CA ASN A 2 -22.07 -1.06 -3.77
C ASN A 2 -22.04 -2.52 -3.27
N GLU A 3 -21.41 -3.42 -4.01
CA GLU A 3 -21.05 -4.73 -3.45
C GLU A 3 -20.06 -4.48 -2.33
N GLU A 4 -20.40 -4.81 -1.08
CA GLU A 4 -19.40 -4.88 -0.02
C GLU A 4 -18.41 -5.99 -0.38
N VAL A 5 -17.14 -5.63 -0.31
CA VAL A 5 -16.01 -6.54 -0.46
C VAL A 5 -15.21 -6.63 0.83
N SER A 6 -14.51 -7.74 1.00
CA SER A 6 -13.53 -7.94 2.08
C SER A 6 -12.14 -8.10 1.46
N PRO A 7 -11.20 -7.18 1.67
CA PRO A 7 -9.85 -7.30 1.11
C PRO A 7 -9.07 -8.42 1.82
N LEU A 8 -8.59 -9.41 1.07
CA LEU A 8 -7.88 -10.58 1.60
C LEU A 8 -6.36 -10.44 1.47
N LYS A 9 -5.87 -10.11 0.27
CA LYS A 9 -4.42 -10.03 -0.04
C LYS A 9 -4.16 -8.84 -0.95
N LEU A 10 -3.09 -8.11 -0.68
CA LEU A 10 -2.60 -6.99 -1.48
C LEU A 10 -1.24 -7.38 -2.08
N GLY A 11 -0.99 -7.00 -3.33
CA GLY A 11 0.25 -7.31 -4.03
C GLY A 11 0.54 -6.30 -5.14
N ILE A 12 1.56 -6.61 -5.97
CA ILE A 12 2.01 -5.75 -7.06
C ILE A 12 2.36 -6.57 -8.32
N ILE A 13 2.31 -5.90 -9.47
CA ILE A 13 2.90 -6.33 -10.75
C ILE A 13 3.87 -5.23 -11.15
N THR A 14 5.12 -5.56 -11.46
CA THR A 14 6.17 -4.58 -11.77
C THR A 14 6.15 -4.10 -13.22
N ASN A 15 5.73 -4.94 -14.16
CA ASN A 15 5.68 -4.61 -15.58
C ASN A 15 4.39 -5.16 -16.25
N PRO A 16 3.44 -4.31 -16.68
CA PRO A 16 3.35 -2.88 -16.36
C PRO A 16 3.07 -2.66 -14.86
N PRO A 17 3.48 -1.51 -14.28
CA PRO A 17 3.28 -1.22 -12.86
C PRO A 17 1.80 -1.20 -12.47
N ALA A 18 1.40 -2.07 -11.54
CA ALA A 18 0.04 -2.16 -11.01
C ALA A 18 0.02 -2.66 -9.56
N VAL A 19 -0.97 -2.22 -8.79
CA VAL A 19 -1.32 -2.83 -7.49
C VAL A 19 -2.39 -3.90 -7.73
N THR A 20 -2.28 -5.04 -7.08
CA THR A 20 -3.29 -6.12 -7.14
C THR A 20 -3.97 -6.29 -5.79
N LEU A 21 -5.28 -6.55 -5.84
CA LEU A 21 -6.09 -6.86 -4.66
C LEU A 21 -6.86 -8.16 -4.91
N VAL A 22 -6.64 -9.17 -4.07
CA VAL A 22 -7.55 -10.30 -3.93
C VAL A 22 -8.56 -9.95 -2.84
N TYR A 23 -9.84 -10.08 -3.16
CA TYR A 23 -10.95 -9.72 -2.27
C TYR A 23 -12.07 -10.75 -2.35
N GLN A 24 -12.82 -10.91 -1.26
CA GLN A 24 -14.03 -11.72 -1.22
C GLN A 24 -15.25 -10.83 -1.46
N THR A 25 -16.22 -11.35 -2.22
CA THR A 25 -17.55 -10.75 -2.40
C THR A 25 -18.53 -11.24 -1.33
N LYS A 26 -19.66 -10.55 -1.12
CA LYS A 26 -20.77 -11.03 -0.26
C LYS A 26 -21.21 -12.48 -0.54
N LEU A 27 -21.03 -12.96 -1.78
CA LEU A 27 -21.37 -14.31 -2.22
C LEU A 27 -20.28 -15.36 -1.87
N GLY A 28 -19.33 -15.03 -0.99
CA GLY A 28 -18.20 -15.90 -0.59
C GLY A 28 -17.13 -16.11 -1.67
N LYS A 29 -17.40 -15.69 -2.92
CA LYS A 29 -16.47 -15.87 -4.05
C LYS A 29 -15.30 -14.89 -3.96
N GLU A 30 -14.08 -15.42 -4.00
CA GLU A 30 -12.87 -14.65 -4.21
C GLU A 30 -12.82 -14.09 -5.64
N ARG A 31 -12.23 -12.90 -5.78
CA ARG A 31 -11.95 -12.22 -7.05
C ARG A 31 -10.63 -11.46 -6.93
N GLN A 32 -9.96 -11.25 -8.06
CA GLN A 32 -8.78 -10.39 -8.15
C GLN A 32 -9.11 -9.12 -8.93
N ARG A 33 -8.63 -7.96 -8.46
CA ARG A 33 -8.60 -6.69 -9.18
C ARG A 33 -7.16 -6.30 -9.46
N VAL A 34 -6.88 -5.83 -10.68
CA VAL A 34 -5.59 -5.23 -11.07
C VAL A 34 -5.82 -3.73 -11.27
N MET A 35 -4.97 -2.90 -10.69
CA MET A 35 -5.14 -1.45 -10.60
C MET A 35 -3.85 -0.77 -11.11
N PRO A 36 -3.78 -0.41 -12.41
CA PRO A 36 -2.56 0.11 -13.02
C PRO A 36 -2.12 1.47 -12.46
N VAL A 37 -0.84 1.57 -12.12
CA VAL A 37 -0.21 2.78 -11.58
C VAL A 37 0.58 3.46 -12.70
N ARG A 38 -0.14 4.19 -13.57
CA ARG A 38 0.43 4.79 -14.80
C ARG A 38 1.39 5.95 -14.51
N ILE A 39 1.16 6.70 -13.44
CA ILE A 39 2.00 7.82 -13.01
C ILE A 39 2.66 7.41 -11.71
N LEU A 40 3.93 7.02 -11.80
CA LEU A 40 4.76 6.69 -10.64
C LEU A 40 6.11 7.38 -10.80
N ASN A 41 6.32 8.45 -10.04
CA ASN A 41 7.59 9.17 -10.03
C ASN A 41 8.67 8.27 -9.45
N LYS A 42 9.81 8.12 -10.12
CA LYS A 42 10.95 7.33 -9.63
C LYS A 42 11.49 7.83 -8.29
N PHE A 43 11.28 9.10 -7.96
CA PHE A 43 11.75 9.75 -6.74
C PHE A 43 10.65 10.64 -6.15
N GLY A 44 10.78 10.98 -4.86
CA GLY A 44 9.81 11.80 -4.13
C GLY A 44 8.67 11.00 -3.47
N PRO A 45 7.80 11.70 -2.72
CA PRO A 45 6.73 11.08 -1.93
C PRO A 45 5.63 10.49 -2.82
N VAL A 46 4.94 9.46 -2.30
CA VAL A 46 3.85 8.76 -3.00
C VAL A 46 2.45 9.07 -2.43
N ASP A 47 2.33 9.85 -1.35
CA ASP A 47 1.05 10.21 -0.68
C ASP A 47 -0.09 10.57 -1.65
N ASN A 48 0.19 11.42 -2.65
CA ASN A 48 -0.82 11.86 -3.61
C ASN A 48 -1.26 10.72 -4.55
N ILE A 49 -0.35 9.80 -4.90
CA ILE A 49 -0.65 8.61 -5.72
C ILE A 49 -1.41 7.58 -4.87
N VAL A 50 -1.11 7.46 -3.57
CA VAL A 50 -1.89 6.63 -2.63
C VAL A 50 -3.35 7.10 -2.57
N LYS A 51 -3.57 8.42 -2.39
CA LYS A 51 -4.92 9.02 -2.32
C LYS A 51 -5.69 8.84 -3.63
N ASP A 52 -5.11 9.26 -4.76
CA ASP A 52 -5.71 9.10 -6.08
C ASP A 52 -6.04 7.62 -6.42
N LEU A 53 -5.17 6.68 -6.02
CA LEU A 53 -5.45 5.25 -6.17
C LEU A 53 -6.60 4.78 -5.27
N GLN A 54 -6.69 5.27 -4.03
CA GLN A 54 -7.81 4.96 -3.12
C GLN A 54 -9.11 5.54 -3.64
N GLU A 55 -9.16 6.83 -3.96
CA GLU A 55 -10.34 7.56 -4.46
C GLU A 55 -10.89 6.92 -5.75
N ARG A 56 -10.02 6.63 -6.73
CA ARG A 56 -10.44 5.96 -7.98
C ARG A 56 -10.96 4.53 -7.76
N HIS A 57 -10.67 3.91 -6.63
CA HIS A 57 -11.04 2.52 -6.31
C HIS A 57 -11.68 2.36 -4.92
N THR A 58 -12.39 3.38 -4.41
CA THR A 58 -12.89 3.46 -3.02
C THR A 58 -13.60 2.18 -2.57
N GLN A 59 -14.53 1.66 -3.39
CA GLN A 59 -15.27 0.41 -3.11
C GLN A 59 -14.36 -0.77 -2.69
N TYR A 60 -13.13 -0.83 -3.18
CA TYR A 60 -12.17 -1.92 -2.92
C TYR A 60 -11.08 -1.54 -1.91
N LEU A 61 -10.74 -0.26 -1.78
CA LEU A 61 -9.59 0.24 -1.01
C LEU A 61 -9.97 1.04 0.25
N GLU A 62 -11.24 1.33 0.49
CA GLU A 62 -11.77 1.91 1.74
C GLU A 62 -11.34 1.11 2.98
N LYS A 63 -11.39 -0.23 2.90
CA LYS A 63 -11.00 -1.15 3.99
C LYS A 63 -9.51 -1.53 3.99
N VAL A 64 -8.68 -0.91 3.15
CA VAL A 64 -7.24 -1.20 3.06
C VAL A 64 -6.44 -0.07 3.72
N PRO A 65 -5.67 -0.33 4.79
CA PRO A 65 -4.87 0.70 5.46
C PRO A 65 -3.94 1.42 4.49
N LEU A 66 -3.97 2.77 4.51
CA LEU A 66 -3.19 3.62 3.59
C LEU A 66 -1.68 3.29 3.61
N LEU A 67 -1.13 2.98 4.79
CA LEU A 67 0.27 2.57 4.94
C LEU A 67 0.63 1.31 4.12
N ARG A 68 -0.31 0.37 3.94
CA ARG A 68 -0.09 -0.82 3.11
C ARG A 68 -0.07 -0.48 1.63
N LEU A 69 -0.94 0.44 1.18
CA LEU A 69 -0.94 0.95 -0.19
C LEU A 69 0.34 1.76 -0.47
N GLU A 70 0.76 2.60 0.47
CA GLU A 70 2.02 3.35 0.39
C GLU A 70 3.22 2.41 0.25
N LYS A 71 3.30 1.36 1.11
CA LYS A 71 4.36 0.34 1.03
C LYS A 71 4.38 -0.36 -0.34
N MET A 72 3.24 -0.72 -0.92
CA MET A 72 3.18 -1.30 -2.27
C MET A 72 3.68 -0.32 -3.34
N LEU A 73 3.28 0.95 -3.27
CA LEU A 73 3.73 1.97 -4.22
C LEU A 73 5.22 2.30 -4.09
N ARG A 74 5.79 2.28 -2.87
CA ARG A 74 7.24 2.42 -2.67
C ARG A 74 8.03 1.23 -3.21
N ILE A 75 7.55 -0.01 -3.07
CA ILE A 75 8.19 -1.19 -3.67
C ILE A 75 8.15 -1.10 -5.22
N LEU A 76 7.02 -0.66 -5.79
CA LEU A 76 6.94 -0.35 -7.23
C LEU A 76 7.91 0.79 -7.63
N GLN A 77 8.06 1.82 -6.80
CA GLN A 77 9.02 2.90 -7.06
C GLN A 77 10.46 2.38 -7.05
N GLU A 78 10.85 1.54 -6.08
CA GLU A 78 12.17 0.91 -6.01
C GLU A 78 12.45 0.01 -7.23
N THR A 79 11.50 -0.81 -7.66
CA THR A 79 11.67 -1.63 -8.88
C THR A 79 11.74 -0.77 -10.16
N SER A 80 11.07 0.39 -10.20
CA SER A 80 11.20 1.36 -11.31
C SER A 80 12.58 2.04 -11.40
N LYS A 81 13.39 1.95 -10.33
CA LYS A 81 14.82 2.35 -10.31
C LYS A 81 15.75 1.25 -10.83
N GLY A 82 15.24 0.04 -11.12
CA GLY A 82 16.02 -1.10 -11.62
C GLY A 82 16.43 -2.13 -10.55
N ARG A 83 15.96 -2.00 -9.31
CA ARG A 83 16.18 -3.02 -8.26
C ARG A 83 15.22 -4.20 -8.43
N ASN A 84 15.63 -5.39 -7.99
CA ASN A 84 14.72 -6.53 -7.96
C ASN A 84 13.65 -6.39 -6.86
N VAL A 85 12.62 -7.25 -6.90
CA VAL A 85 11.49 -7.19 -5.96
C VAL A 85 11.92 -7.47 -4.52
N GLU A 86 12.90 -8.34 -4.32
CA GLU A 86 13.37 -8.76 -2.99
C GLU A 86 14.20 -7.64 -2.33
N GLU A 87 15.12 -7.00 -3.05
CA GLU A 87 15.81 -5.78 -2.62
C GLU A 87 14.83 -4.66 -2.30
N ALA A 88 13.85 -4.43 -3.16
CA ALA A 88 12.81 -3.42 -2.94
C ALA A 88 11.99 -3.70 -1.66
N ILE A 89 11.60 -4.96 -1.43
CA ILE A 89 10.93 -5.39 -0.20
C ILE A 89 11.85 -5.24 1.01
N ASN A 90 13.13 -5.60 0.91
CA ASN A 90 14.10 -5.55 2.01
C ASN A 90 14.48 -4.10 2.40
N ASN A 91 14.61 -3.20 1.42
CA ASN A 91 14.82 -1.77 1.66
C ASN A 91 13.59 -1.16 2.36
N ILE A 92 12.42 -1.26 1.74
CA ILE A 92 11.20 -0.67 2.28
C ILE A 92 10.72 -1.37 3.55
N SER A 93 11.12 -2.62 3.81
CA SER A 93 10.79 -3.25 5.10
C SER A 93 11.62 -2.71 6.25
N LYS A 94 12.88 -2.27 6.05
CA LYS A 94 13.64 -1.57 7.10
C LYS A 94 12.95 -0.27 7.51
N ASP A 95 12.52 0.53 6.53
CA ASP A 95 11.81 1.80 6.73
C ASP A 95 10.44 1.65 7.42
N TYR A 96 9.84 0.45 7.41
CA TYR A 96 8.48 0.17 7.89
C TYR A 96 8.41 -0.94 8.96
N ASN A 97 9.55 -1.39 9.51
CA ASN A 97 9.57 -2.42 10.57
C ASN A 97 9.35 -1.80 11.95
N ILE A 98 8.14 -1.32 12.20
CA ILE A 98 7.66 -1.04 13.55
C ILE A 98 7.36 -2.40 14.20
N ASP A 99 8.06 -2.74 15.28
CA ASP A 99 7.82 -4.00 15.99
C ASP A 99 6.40 -4.01 16.58
N PRO A 100 5.60 -5.07 16.38
CA PRO A 100 4.23 -5.12 16.87
C PRO A 100 4.07 -5.10 18.40
N ASN A 101 5.16 -5.11 19.18
CA ASN A 101 5.15 -5.01 20.65
C ASN A 101 5.80 -3.73 21.20
N GLU A 102 6.21 -2.76 20.37
CA GLU A 102 6.96 -1.58 20.86
C GLU A 102 6.06 -0.55 21.57
N ASP A 103 6.24 -0.42 22.90
CA ASP A 103 5.47 0.51 23.74
C ASP A 103 5.73 1.98 23.33
N LEU A 104 4.67 2.66 22.89
CA LEU A 104 4.76 3.87 22.07
C LEU A 104 5.21 5.13 22.82
N ASN A 105 5.37 5.07 24.14
CA ASN A 105 5.54 6.24 25.03
C ASN A 105 6.96 6.88 25.05
N LYS A 106 7.84 6.58 24.08
CA LYS A 106 9.24 7.06 24.05
C LYS A 106 9.76 7.50 22.66
N VAL A 107 8.94 8.14 21.82
CA VAL A 107 9.42 8.70 20.54
C VAL A 107 9.00 10.17 20.38
N SER A 108 9.91 11.00 19.87
CA SER A 108 9.81 12.47 19.81
C SER A 108 8.74 12.98 18.83
N ASP A 109 8.36 14.25 18.97
CA ASP A 109 7.17 14.85 18.36
C ASP A 109 7.06 14.75 16.82
N GLU A 110 8.18 14.69 16.09
CA GLU A 110 8.16 14.56 14.62
C GLU A 110 7.66 13.18 14.15
N ASP A 111 7.97 12.11 14.88
CA ASP A 111 7.43 10.77 14.61
C ASP A 111 6.02 10.57 15.17
N LEU A 112 5.63 11.39 16.16
CA LEU A 112 4.26 11.45 16.65
C LEU A 112 3.28 11.81 15.51
N ALA A 113 3.69 12.67 14.57
CA ALA A 113 2.88 13.03 13.40
C ALA A 113 2.63 11.86 12.42
N LYS A 114 3.59 10.94 12.28
CA LYS A 114 3.42 9.70 11.49
C LYS A 114 2.49 8.73 12.23
N LYS A 115 2.71 8.56 13.55
CA LYS A 115 1.90 7.69 14.42
C LYS A 115 0.44 8.18 14.53
N LYS A 116 0.17 9.49 14.51
CA LYS A 116 -1.19 10.07 14.49
C LYS A 116 -1.97 9.87 13.18
N ARG A 117 -1.35 9.35 12.10
CA ARG A 117 -2.04 8.89 10.88
C ARG A 117 -2.33 7.37 10.89
N LEU A 118 -2.00 6.67 11.96
CA LEU A 118 -2.20 5.22 12.15
C LEU A 118 -3.27 4.89 13.20
N MET A 119 -4.04 5.90 13.63
CA MET A 119 -5.17 5.82 14.56
C MET A 119 -6.43 6.37 13.88
#